data_AF-A0A6L3X1S3-F1
#
_entry.id   AF-A0A6L3X1S3-F1
#
_cell.length_a   1.000
_cell.length_b   1.000
_cell.length_c   1.000
_cell.angle_alpha   90.00
_cell.angle_beta   90.00
_cell.angle_gamma   90.00
#
_symmetry.space_group_name_H-M   'P 1'
#
loop_
_entity.id
_entity.type
_entity.pdbx_description
1 polymer ?
#
loop_
_entity_poly.entity_id
_entity_poly.type
_entity_poly.pdbx_seq_one_letter_code
_entity_poly.pdbx_strand_id
1 'polypeptide(L)' 'TVAIDGDCDACQALVKQAFDDEELKAALGLNSANSINISRLLAQICYYFEAVAQLPQDARNQLVVSVPSGYFGDLTAG' A
#
# COMPACT_ATOMS: atom_id res chain seq x y z
N THR A 1 6.88 -7.54 20.34
CA THR A 1 7.48 -6.68 19.29
C THR A 1 8.81 -7.29 18.91
N VAL A 2 9.10 -7.42 17.61
CA VAL A 2 10.40 -7.91 17.13
C VAL A 2 11.18 -6.70 16.63
N ALA A 3 12.36 -6.46 17.19
CA ALA A 3 13.28 -5.43 16.72
C ALA A 3 14.34 -6.09 15.84
N ILE A 4 14.44 -5.63 14.59
CA ILE A 4 15.45 -6.09 13.64
C ILE A 4 16.59 -5.07 13.68
N ASP A 5 17.82 -5.56 13.82
CA ASP A 5 19.02 -4.73 13.71
C ASP A 5 19.31 -4.49 12.22
N GLY A 6 18.65 -3.47 11.66
CA GLY A 6 18.70 -3.15 10.23
C GLY A 6 17.75 -2.00 9.87
N ASP A 7 17.73 -1.64 8.59
CA ASP A 7 16.83 -0.59 8.07
C ASP A 7 15.42 -1.13 7.74
N CYS A 8 14.54 -0.23 7.30
CA CYS A 8 13.16 -0.56 6.96
C CYS A 8 13.08 -1.57 5.79
N ASP A 9 14.01 -1.49 4.85
CA ASP A 9 14.02 -2.34 3.66
C ASP A 9 14.47 -3.76 4.00
N ALA A 10 15.42 -3.92 4.93
CA ALA A 10 15.80 -5.22 5.50
C ALA A 10 14.60 -5.90 6.17
N CYS A 11 13.79 -5.16 6.92
CA CYS A 11 12.56 -5.68 7.51
C CYS A 11 11.58 -6.14 6.42
N GLN A 12 11.44 -5.36 5.34
CA GLN A 12 10.54 -5.69 4.24
C GLN A 12 11.02 -6.91 3.43
N ALA A 13 12.33 -7.09 3.29
CA ALA A 13 12.94 -8.24 2.64
C ALA A 13 12.70 -9.54 3.42
N LEU A 14 12.86 -9.51 4.75
CA LEU A 14 12.59 -10.68 5.61
C LEU A 14 11.12 -11.11 5.51
N VAL A 15 10.20 -10.16 5.48
CA VAL A 15 8.77 -10.47 5.29
C VAL A 15 8.55 -11.12 3.93
N LYS A 16 9.10 -10.57 2.85
CA LYS A 16 8.99 -11.17 1.50
C LYS A 16 9.54 -12.60 1.46
N GLN A 17 10.72 -12.82 2.02
CA GLN A 17 11.33 -14.14 2.11
C GLN A 17 10.44 -15.14 2.86
N ALA A 18 9.77 -14.72 3.94
CA ALA A 18 8.82 -15.57 4.66
C ALA A 18 7.57 -15.93 3.83
N PHE A 19 7.19 -15.10 2.85
CA PHE A 19 6.10 -15.41 1.90
C PHE A 19 6.51 -16.36 0.77
N ASP A 20 7.81 -16.53 0.53
CA ASP A 20 8.31 -17.51 -0.44
C ASP A 20 8.43 -18.93 0.15
N ASP A 21 8.31 -19.07 1.48
CA ASP A 21 8.32 -20.36 2.18
C ASP A 21 6.89 -20.95 2.29
N GLU A 22 6.60 -21.96 1.47
CA GLU A 22 5.30 -22.63 1.42
C GLU A 22 4.95 -23.41 2.71
N GLU A 23 5.95 -24.01 3.37
CA GLU A 23 5.72 -24.80 4.59
C GLU A 23 5.34 -23.86 5.74
N LEU A 24 6.03 -22.73 5.84
CA LEU A 24 5.74 -21.68 6.82
C LEU A 24 4.37 -21.04 6.58
N LYS A 25 4.03 -20.75 5.32
CA LYS A 25 2.70 -20.20 4.94
C LYS A 25 1.57 -21.13 5.37
N ALA A 26 1.70 -22.42 5.07
CA ALA A 26 0.67 -23.40 5.40
C ALA A 26 0.55 -23.64 6.90
N ALA A 27 1.67 -23.71 7.63
CA ALA A 27 1.68 -23.97 9.06
C ALA A 27 1.07 -22.82 9.89
N LEU A 28 1.27 -21.57 9.47
CA LEU A 28 0.90 -20.38 10.25
C LEU A 28 -0.28 -19.59 9.65
N GLY A 29 -0.74 -19.91 8.43
CA GLY A 29 -1.73 -19.10 7.73
C GLY A 29 -1.21 -17.68 7.44
N LEU A 30 0.05 -17.60 7.01
CA LEU A 30 0.81 -16.35 6.95
C LEU A 30 0.18 -15.35 5.97
N ASN A 31 -0.12 -14.15 6.44
CA ASN A 31 -0.80 -13.09 5.67
C ASN A 31 -0.18 -11.71 5.94
N SER A 32 -0.24 -10.80 4.97
CA SER A 32 0.41 -9.48 5.01
C SER A 32 -0.62 -8.36 5.02
N ALA A 33 -0.43 -7.40 5.93
CA ALA A 33 -1.16 -6.14 5.95
C ALA A 33 -0.41 -5.00 5.19
N ASN A 34 0.70 -5.32 4.53
CA ASN A 34 1.52 -4.34 3.80
C ASN A 34 0.99 -4.06 2.38
N SER A 35 1.66 -3.17 1.63
CA SER A 35 1.26 -2.69 0.29
C SER A 35 1.16 -3.78 -0.78
N ILE A 36 1.67 -4.98 -0.48
CA ILE A 36 1.54 -6.16 -1.34
C ILE A 36 0.07 -6.62 -1.38
N ASN A 37 -0.72 -6.29 -0.34
CA ASN A 37 -2.12 -6.65 -0.27
C ASN A 37 -2.97 -5.76 -1.18
N ILE A 38 -3.59 -6.38 -2.20
CA ILE A 38 -4.45 -5.70 -3.18
C ILE A 38 -5.63 -4.95 -2.53
N SER A 39 -6.13 -5.43 -1.39
CA SER A 39 -7.21 -4.75 -0.67
C SER A 39 -6.80 -3.36 -0.20
N ARG A 40 -5.51 -3.17 0.12
CA ARG A 40 -5.00 -1.85 0.53
C ARG A 40 -4.97 -0.89 -0.65
N LEU A 41 -4.50 -1.34 -1.82
CA LEU A 41 -4.54 -0.54 -3.05
C LEU A 41 -5.98 -0.17 -3.43
N LEU A 42 -6.90 -1.13 -3.41
CA LEU A 42 -8.31 -0.89 -3.76
C LEU A 42 -9.00 0.10 -2.82
N ALA A 43 -8.75 -0.01 -1.52
CA ALA A 43 -9.30 0.94 -0.55
C ALA A 43 -8.77 2.37 -0.79
N GLN A 44 -7.53 2.50 -1.28
CA GLN A 44 -6.92 3.80 -1.55
C GLN A 44 -7.56 4.53 -2.75
N ILE A 45 -8.02 3.79 -3.77
CA ILE A 45 -8.70 4.37 -4.94
C ILE A 45 -9.96 5.15 -4.51
N CYS A 46 -10.68 4.68 -3.51
CA CYS A 46 -11.97 5.24 -3.10
C CYS A 46 -11.88 6.73 -2.73
N TYR A 47 -10.82 7.15 -2.03
CA TYR A 47 -10.72 8.55 -1.60
C TYR A 47 -10.34 9.52 -2.73
N TYR A 48 -9.73 9.05 -3.82
CA TYR A 48 -9.50 9.88 -5.00
C TYR A 48 -10.82 10.27 -5.67
N PHE A 49 -11.72 9.30 -5.84
CA PHE A 49 -13.06 9.55 -6.38
C PHE A 49 -13.89 10.46 -5.46
N GLU A 50 -13.81 10.24 -4.16
CA GLU A 50 -14.45 11.09 -3.17
C GLU A 50 -13.92 12.54 -3.23
N ALA A 51 -12.60 12.72 -3.32
CA ALA A 51 -12.00 14.04 -3.46
C ALA A 51 -12.47 14.78 -4.72
N VAL A 52 -12.56 14.08 -5.87
CA VAL A 52 -13.10 14.65 -7.12
C VAL A 52 -14.58 15.01 -6.99
N ALA A 53 -15.38 14.19 -6.28
CA ALA A 53 -16.81 14.42 -6.08
C ALA A 53 -17.09 15.70 -5.28
N GLN A 54 -16.19 16.05 -4.35
CA GLN A 54 -16.28 17.27 -3.55
C GLN A 54 -15.91 18.55 -4.33
N LEU A 55 -15.24 18.43 -5.48
CA LEU A 55 -14.91 19.58 -6.32
C LEU A 55 -16.11 20.01 -7.19
N PRO A 56 -16.29 21.33 -7.40
CA PRO A 56 -17.28 21.85 -8.34
C PRO A 56 -16.87 21.49 -9.78
N GLN A 57 -17.85 21.39 -10.69
CA GLN A 57 -17.63 20.83 -12.03
C GLN A 57 -16.57 21.56 -12.84
N ASP A 58 -16.47 22.88 -12.69
CA ASP A 58 -15.49 23.74 -13.35
C ASP A 58 -14.05 23.46 -12.89
N ALA A 59 -13.85 23.04 -11.64
CA ALA A 59 -12.54 22.70 -11.09
C ALA A 59 -12.05 21.28 -11.46
N ARG A 60 -12.95 20.36 -11.86
CA ARG A 60 -12.61 18.95 -12.11
C ARG A 60 -11.68 18.75 -13.32
N ASN A 61 -11.82 19.58 -14.36
CA ASN A 61 -11.06 19.42 -15.61
C ASN A 61 -9.60 19.90 -15.54
N GLN A 62 -9.19 20.56 -14.44
CA GLN A 62 -7.82 21.03 -14.23
C GLN A 62 -7.27 20.60 -12.87
N LEU A 63 -7.78 19.47 -12.35
CA LEU A 63 -7.34 18.94 -11.07
C LEU A 63 -5.87 18.49 -11.14
N VAL A 64 -5.07 18.97 -10.17
CA VAL A 64 -3.70 18.51 -9.94
C VAL A 64 -3.62 17.96 -8.52
N VAL A 65 -3.15 16.72 -8.37
CA VAL A 65 -3.00 16.05 -7.08
C VAL A 65 -1.51 15.84 -6.78
N SER A 66 -1.06 16.30 -5.62
CA SER A 66 0.31 16.07 -5.14
C SER A 66 0.29 15.01 -4.03
N VAL A 67 1.03 13.92 -4.23
CA VAL A 67 1.03 12.76 -3.32
C VAL A 67 2.42 12.59 -2.71
N PRO A 68 2.62 12.87 -1.41
CA PRO A 68 3.90 12.62 -0.76
C PRO A 68 4.15 11.11 -0.70
N SER A 69 5.10 10.62 -1.50
CA SER A 69 5.26 9.19 -1.76
C SER A 69 6.53 8.63 -1.12
N GLY A 70 6.38 7.49 -0.43
CA GLY A 70 7.48 6.62 -0.01
C GLY A 70 7.53 5.36 -0.89
N TYR A 71 6.64 4.41 -0.63
CA TYR A 71 6.53 3.13 -1.36
C TYR A 71 5.53 3.16 -2.53
N PHE A 72 5.13 4.35 -3.01
CA PHE A 72 4.30 4.57 -4.21
C PHE A 72 2.88 3.96 -4.26
N GLY A 73 2.44 3.22 -3.25
CA GLY A 73 1.10 2.60 -3.25
C GLY A 73 -0.04 3.61 -3.35
N ASP A 74 0.07 4.75 -2.66
CA ASP A 74 -0.92 5.84 -2.71
C ASP A 74 -0.97 6.49 -4.10
N LEU A 75 0.20 6.87 -4.64
CA LEU A 75 0.29 7.42 -5.99
C LEU A 75 -0.21 6.45 -7.07
N THR A 76 -0.06 5.14 -6.87
CA THR A 76 -0.56 4.11 -7.79
C THR A 76 -2.08 3.97 -7.73
N ALA A 77 -2.70 4.35 -6.62
CA ALA A 77 -4.15 4.27 -6.44
C ALA A 77 -4.90 5.48 -7.01
N GLY A 78 -4.20 6.61 -7.21
CA GLY A 78 -4.72 7.81 -7.86
C GLY A 78 -4.72 7.74 -9.37
#